data_AF-A0A7C5A702-F1
#
_entry.id   AF-A0A7C5A702-F1
#
_cell.length_a   1.000
_cell.length_b   1.000
_cell.length_c   1.000
_cell.angle_alpha   90.00
_cell.angle_beta   90.00
_cell.angle_gamma   90.00
#
_symmetry.space_group_name_H-M   'P 1'
#
loop_
_entity.id
_entity.type
_entity.pdbx_description
1 polymer ?
#
loop_
_entity_poly.entity_id
_entity_poly.type
_entity_poly.pdbx_seq_one_letter_code
_entity_poly.pdbx_strand_id
1 'polypeptide(L)'
;MRKNSKLMLGLLVLLSLFLAACAASSNGQNVALGEVTRVTIVDTVEGSGAITPRHAASLTWQTSGTVGSIRVRVGQRVKAGEILAALAPESLSPAILQAQVDLAEAQRNLETVQHSSLARAQAQLALAEAQQAVKDAERNYYNVTGKRASSETIENAEAQYALAMKRVDEAQKIYDQYASLPDDNPLKA
;
A
#
# COMPACT_ATOMS: atom_id res chain seq x y z
N MET A 1 60.19 3.21 -133.83
CA MET A 1 58.88 3.87 -133.62
C MET A 1 58.37 3.56 -132.22
N ARG A 2 58.37 4.58 -131.35
CA ARG A 2 57.97 4.56 -129.94
C ARG A 2 56.43 4.56 -129.84
N LYS A 3 55.78 3.51 -129.32
CA LYS A 3 54.33 3.61 -128.98
C LYS A 3 53.82 2.83 -127.76
N ASN A 4 54.65 2.03 -127.07
CA ASN A 4 54.14 1.08 -126.05
C ASN A 4 54.49 1.45 -124.59
N SER A 5 55.26 2.52 -124.36
CA SER A 5 55.73 2.92 -123.02
C SER A 5 54.64 3.51 -122.11
N LYS A 6 53.55 4.06 -122.68
CA LYS A 6 52.46 4.67 -121.90
C LYS A 6 51.50 3.63 -121.29
N LEU A 7 51.37 2.45 -121.91
CA LEU A 7 50.50 1.37 -121.42
C LEU A 7 51.13 0.63 -120.22
N MET A 8 52.45 0.43 -120.24
CA MET A 8 53.22 -0.19 -119.15
C MET A 8 53.26 0.69 -117.89
N LEU A 9 53.35 2.03 -118.04
CA LEU A 9 53.34 2.95 -116.91
C LEU A 9 51.97 3.00 -116.21
N GLY A 10 50.88 2.91 -116.98
CA GLY A 10 49.52 2.85 -116.43
C GLY A 10 49.26 1.58 -115.62
N LEU A 11 49.73 0.42 -116.12
CA LEU A 11 49.59 -0.86 -115.40
C LEU A 11 50.39 -0.90 -114.10
N LEU A 12 51.58 -0.30 -114.09
CA LEU A 12 52.45 -0.24 -112.90
C LEU A 12 51.86 0.65 -111.80
N VAL A 13 51.26 1.79 -112.17
CA VAL A 13 50.57 2.67 -111.22
C VAL A 13 49.34 1.98 -110.64
N LEU A 14 48.56 1.27 -111.47
CA LEU A 14 47.35 0.57 -111.02
C LEU A 14 47.69 -0.61 -110.09
N LEU A 15 48.79 -1.32 -110.34
CA LEU A 15 49.28 -2.39 -109.47
C LEU A 15 49.80 -1.85 -108.12
N SER A 16 50.48 -0.69 -108.12
CA SER A 16 50.96 -0.05 -106.89
C SER A 16 49.80 0.41 -105.99
N LEU A 17 48.69 0.87 -106.59
CA LEU A 17 47.50 1.32 -105.87
C LEU A 17 46.75 0.15 -105.23
N PHE A 18 46.78 -1.03 -105.85
CA PHE A 18 46.12 -2.23 -105.34
C PHE A 18 46.88 -2.85 -104.15
N LEU A 19 48.22 -2.78 -104.14
CA LEU A 19 49.04 -3.29 -103.03
C LEU A 19 48.91 -2.44 -101.76
N ALA A 20 48.72 -1.13 -101.89
CA ALA A 20 48.52 -0.25 -100.74
C ALA A 20 47.20 -0.49 -99.99
N ALA A 21 46.18 -1.05 -100.67
CA ALA A 21 44.87 -1.31 -100.09
C ALA A 21 44.82 -2.54 -99.15
N CYS A 22 45.84 -3.41 -99.16
CA CYS A 22 45.87 -4.62 -98.33
C CYS A 22 46.69 -4.51 -97.03
N ALA A 23 47.38 -3.39 -96.77
CA ALA A 23 48.29 -3.27 -95.61
C ALA A 23 47.64 -2.71 -94.33
N ALA A 24 46.33 -2.41 -94.34
CA ALA A 24 45.68 -1.71 -93.23
C ALA A 24 44.47 -2.48 -92.68
N SER A 25 44.70 -3.66 -92.09
CA SER A 25 43.72 -4.24 -91.17
C SER A 25 44.36 -5.22 -90.18
N SER A 26 44.94 -4.67 -89.11
CA SER A 26 45.27 -5.44 -87.90
C SER A 26 44.30 -5.03 -86.79
N ASN A 27 43.20 -5.78 -86.64
CA ASN A 27 42.23 -5.61 -85.56
C ASN A 27 42.79 -6.15 -84.24
N GLY A 28 43.58 -5.35 -83.54
CA GLY A 28 43.91 -5.57 -82.13
C GLY A 28 42.75 -5.13 -81.25
N GLN A 29 41.99 -6.09 -80.70
CA GLN A 29 40.93 -5.82 -79.74
C GLN A 29 41.56 -5.28 -78.45
N ASN A 30 41.25 -4.03 -78.09
CA ASN A 30 41.70 -3.40 -76.86
C ASN A 30 40.87 -3.94 -75.69
N VAL A 31 41.47 -4.70 -74.78
CA VAL A 31 40.79 -5.23 -73.59
C VAL A 31 41.26 -4.44 -72.37
N ALA A 32 40.33 -3.82 -71.67
CA ALA A 32 40.60 -3.12 -70.43
C ALA A 32 40.83 -4.11 -69.29
N LEU A 33 41.95 -3.97 -68.58
CA LEU A 33 42.26 -4.73 -67.37
C LEU A 33 42.01 -3.84 -66.14
N GLY A 34 41.47 -4.43 -65.06
CA GLY A 34 41.24 -3.77 -63.78
C GLY A 34 42.02 -4.47 -62.67
N GLU A 35 42.45 -3.71 -61.67
CA GLU A 35 43.13 -4.24 -60.48
C GLU A 35 42.13 -4.90 -59.53
N VAL A 36 42.46 -6.09 -59.01
CA VAL A 36 41.59 -6.84 -58.09
C VAL A 36 42.09 -6.66 -56.67
N THR A 37 41.28 -6.00 -55.83
CA THR A 37 41.58 -5.81 -54.40
C THR A 37 40.56 -6.54 -53.53
N ARG A 38 41.03 -7.22 -52.48
CA ARG A 38 40.15 -7.88 -51.51
C ARG A 38 39.65 -6.85 -50.49
N VAL A 39 38.32 -6.72 -50.41
CA VAL A 39 37.64 -5.89 -49.41
C VAL A 39 36.75 -6.80 -48.56
N THR A 40 36.71 -6.55 -47.25
CA THR A 40 35.78 -7.22 -46.34
C THR A 40 34.43 -6.52 -46.43
N ILE A 41 33.42 -7.23 -46.92
CA ILE A 41 32.03 -6.74 -46.94
C ILE A 41 31.38 -7.20 -45.64
N VAL A 42 30.89 -6.24 -44.85
CA VAL A 42 30.04 -6.49 -43.69
C VAL A 42 28.59 -6.28 -44.13
N ASP A 43 27.76 -7.31 -43.95
CA ASP A 43 26.33 -7.26 -44.19
C ASP A 43 25.64 -7.05 -42.83
N THR A 44 25.09 -5.85 -42.63
CA THR A 44 24.44 -5.49 -41.37
C THR A 44 22.95 -5.77 -41.49
N VAL A 45 22.46 -6.74 -40.73
CA VAL A 45 21.02 -7.00 -40.62
C VAL A 45 20.42 -6.05 -39.59
N GLU A 46 19.68 -5.05 -40.06
CA GLU A 46 18.93 -4.13 -39.21
C GLU A 46 17.54 -4.71 -38.89
N GLY A 47 17.31 -4.99 -37.60
CA GLY A 47 16.00 -5.40 -37.08
C GLY A 47 15.35 -4.25 -36.33
N SER A 48 14.12 -3.89 -36.70
CA SER A 48 13.30 -2.96 -35.92
C SER A 48 12.46 -3.72 -34.89
N GLY A 49 12.31 -3.13 -33.70
CA GLY A 49 11.51 -3.68 -32.62
C GLY A 49 10.90 -2.56 -31.78
N ALA A 50 9.76 -2.83 -31.15
CA ALA A 50 9.11 -1.88 -30.26
C ALA A 50 9.65 -2.04 -28.83
N ILE A 51 10.03 -0.92 -28.20
CA ILE A 51 10.40 -0.90 -26.78
C ILE A 51 9.14 -0.72 -25.95
N THR A 52 8.93 -1.61 -24.98
CA THR A 52 7.80 -1.53 -24.04
C THR A 52 8.31 -1.36 -22.60
N PRO A 53 7.53 -0.69 -21.74
CA PRO A 53 7.89 -0.56 -20.33
C PRO A 53 7.88 -1.93 -19.64
N ARG A 54 8.88 -2.19 -18.79
CA ARG A 54 8.95 -3.43 -17.98
C ARG A 54 7.73 -3.59 -17.06
N HIS A 55 7.22 -2.49 -16.53
CA HIS A 55 6.04 -2.44 -15.68
C HIS A 55 5.17 -1.26 -16.11
N ALA A 56 3.88 -1.53 -16.34
CA ALA A 56 2.86 -0.52 -16.57
C ALA A 56 1.70 -0.80 -15.62
N ALA A 57 1.18 0.25 -14.99
CA ALA A 57 0.03 0.17 -14.10
C ALA A 57 -0.98 1.24 -14.51
N SER A 58 -2.25 0.85 -14.61
CA SER A 58 -3.35 1.80 -14.73
C SER A 58 -3.93 2.02 -13.34
N LEU A 59 -4.03 3.28 -12.92
CA LEU A 59 -4.61 3.64 -11.64
C LEU A 59 -6.11 3.84 -11.84
N THR A 60 -6.92 3.14 -11.05
CA THR A 60 -8.38 3.28 -11.04
C THR A 60 -8.84 3.44 -9.61
N TRP A 61 -9.81 4.32 -9.40
CA TRP A 61 -10.42 4.51 -8.09
C TRP A 61 -11.27 3.30 -7.73
N GLN A 62 -11.15 2.82 -6.49
CA GLN A 62 -12.00 1.74 -5.97
C GLN A 62 -13.38 2.23 -5.50
N THR A 63 -13.55 3.55 -5.40
CA THR A 63 -14.79 4.21 -4.99
C THR A 63 -15.06 5.40 -5.89
N SER A 64 -16.33 5.78 -5.99
CA SER A 64 -16.76 6.99 -6.71
C SER A 64 -16.53 8.22 -5.84
N GLY A 65 -16.13 9.33 -6.45
CA GLY A 65 -15.92 10.60 -5.76
C GLY A 65 -15.25 11.63 -6.67
N THR A 66 -15.09 12.84 -6.15
CA THR A 66 -14.43 13.95 -6.82
C THR A 66 -12.96 13.98 -6.41
N VAL A 67 -12.05 14.21 -7.37
CA VAL A 67 -10.63 14.38 -7.05
C VAL A 67 -10.44 15.70 -6.31
N GLY A 68 -10.01 15.64 -5.05
CA GLY A 68 -9.80 16.82 -4.22
C GLY A 68 -8.38 17.38 -4.32
N SER A 69 -7.37 16.50 -4.27
CA SER A 69 -5.97 16.93 -4.33
C SER A 69 -5.11 15.99 -5.17
N ILE A 70 -4.17 16.56 -5.92
CA ILE A 70 -3.12 15.84 -6.66
C ILE A 70 -1.79 16.27 -6.05
N ARG A 71 -1.00 15.30 -5.58
CA ARG A 71 0.26 15.54 -4.84
C ARG A 71 1.51 15.36 -5.72
N VAL A 72 1.34 15.01 -6.99
CA VAL A 72 2.43 14.73 -7.92
C VAL A 72 2.27 15.50 -9.23
N ARG A 73 3.38 15.71 -9.93
CA ARG A 73 3.40 16.33 -11.27
C ARG A 73 3.65 15.29 -12.35
N VAL A 74 3.19 15.57 -13.56
CA VAL A 74 3.46 14.73 -14.73
C VAL A 74 4.98 14.62 -14.93
N GLY A 75 5.47 13.39 -15.11
CA GLY A 75 6.90 13.08 -15.25
C GLY A 75 7.67 12.93 -13.93
N GLN A 76 7.02 13.09 -12.78
CA GLN A 76 7.64 12.87 -11.47
C GLN A 76 7.87 11.37 -11.23
N ARG A 77 9.05 11.02 -10.70
CA ARG A 77 9.32 9.67 -10.17
C ARG A 77 8.69 9.54 -8.79
N VAL A 78 7.96 8.45 -8.59
CA VAL A 78 7.22 8.15 -7.35
C VAL A 78 7.63 6.80 -6.80
N LYS A 79 7.47 6.59 -5.50
CA LYS A 79 7.77 5.32 -4.83
C LYS A 79 6.49 4.54 -4.53
N ALA A 80 6.64 3.23 -4.31
CA ALA A 80 5.53 2.41 -3.83
C ALA A 80 5.02 2.94 -2.48
N GLY A 81 3.69 3.05 -2.35
CA GLY A 81 3.02 3.59 -1.15
C GLY A 81 2.90 5.12 -1.10
N GLU A 82 3.43 5.85 -2.07
CA GLU A 82 3.28 7.30 -2.14
C GLU A 82 1.85 7.70 -2.56
N ILE A 83 1.24 8.63 -1.82
CA ILE A 83 -0.10 9.14 -2.14
C ILE A 83 0.01 10.09 -3.34
N LEU A 84 -0.49 9.65 -4.49
CA LEU A 84 -0.45 10.42 -5.73
C LEU A 84 -1.59 11.44 -5.82
N ALA A 85 -2.79 11.05 -5.40
CA ALA A 85 -3.99 11.87 -5.38
C ALA A 85 -4.92 11.40 -4.26
N ALA A 86 -5.76 12.29 -3.76
CA ALA A 86 -6.81 11.96 -2.80
C ALA A 86 -8.16 12.50 -3.28
N LEU A 87 -9.21 11.72 -3.01
CA LEU A 87 -10.59 12.15 -3.21
C LEU A 87 -10.97 13.18 -2.16
N ALA A 88 -11.90 14.07 -2.52
CA ALA A 88 -12.45 15.06 -1.63
C ALA A 88 -13.29 14.36 -0.54
N PRO A 89 -13.06 14.64 0.77
CA PRO A 89 -13.78 13.99 1.87
C PRO A 89 -15.31 14.07 1.76
N GLU A 90 -15.82 15.20 1.26
CA GLU A 90 -17.23 15.48 1.00
C GLU A 90 -17.85 14.65 -0.13
N SER A 91 -17.03 14.00 -0.96
CA SER A 91 -17.47 13.14 -2.05
C SER A 91 -17.35 11.65 -1.74
N LEU A 92 -16.90 11.30 -0.54
CA LEU A 92 -16.86 9.91 -0.07
C LEU A 92 -18.29 9.36 0.02
N SER A 93 -18.44 8.06 -0.26
CA SER A 93 -19.75 7.42 -0.24
C SER A 93 -20.39 7.53 1.16
N PRO A 94 -21.73 7.66 1.26
CA PRO A 94 -22.44 7.67 2.54
C PRO A 94 -22.08 6.48 3.45
N ALA A 95 -21.66 5.34 2.88
CA ALA A 95 -21.20 4.18 3.62
C ALA A 95 -19.92 4.43 4.43
N ILE A 96 -18.97 5.25 3.94
CA ILE A 96 -17.74 5.58 4.66
C ILE A 96 -18.06 6.54 5.82
N LEU A 97 -18.95 7.51 5.60
CA LEU A 97 -19.44 8.39 6.65
C LEU A 97 -20.17 7.60 7.74
N GLN A 98 -21.03 6.66 7.36
CA GLN A 98 -21.72 5.78 8.30
C GLN A 98 -20.73 4.96 9.14
N ALA A 99 -19.71 4.35 8.50
CA ALA A 99 -18.69 3.59 9.23
C ALA A 99 -17.89 4.43 10.24
N GLN A 100 -17.68 5.73 9.95
CA GLN A 100 -17.05 6.65 10.92
C GLN A 100 -17.96 6.98 12.10
N VAL A 101 -19.26 7.14 11.85
CA VAL A 101 -20.27 7.32 12.91
C VAL A 101 -20.35 6.08 13.79
N ASP A 102 -20.40 4.89 13.19
CA ASP A 102 -20.45 3.61 13.91
C ASP A 102 -19.18 3.42 14.78
N LEU A 103 -18.00 3.80 14.26
CA LEU A 103 -16.76 3.77 15.02
C LEU A 103 -16.81 4.74 16.22
N ALA A 104 -17.28 5.97 16.03
CA ALA A 104 -17.39 6.94 17.10
C ALA A 104 -18.41 6.50 18.17
N GLU A 105 -19.50 5.86 17.76
CA GLU A 105 -20.48 5.27 18.67
C GLU A 105 -19.89 4.09 19.46
N ALA A 106 -19.18 3.18 18.80
CA ALA A 106 -18.50 2.07 19.45
C ALA A 106 -17.44 2.56 20.46
N GLN A 107 -16.72 3.64 20.13
CA GLN A 107 -15.77 4.28 21.04
C GLN A 107 -16.46 4.90 22.26
N ARG A 108 -17.58 5.61 22.07
CA ARG A 108 -18.36 6.13 23.20
C ARG A 108 -18.97 5.04 24.06
N ASN A 109 -19.41 3.94 23.45
CA ASN A 109 -19.94 2.80 24.19
C ASN A 109 -18.84 2.10 24.98
N LEU A 110 -17.65 1.93 24.41
CA LEU A 110 -16.48 1.45 25.13
C LEU A 110 -16.11 2.40 26.27
N GLU A 111 -16.11 3.70 26.04
CA GLU A 111 -15.85 4.72 27.06
C GLU A 111 -16.91 4.68 28.17
N THR A 112 -18.19 4.53 27.84
CA THR A 112 -19.26 4.37 28.84
C THR A 112 -19.09 3.11 29.67
N VAL A 113 -18.69 2.00 29.04
CA VAL A 113 -18.39 0.74 29.72
C VAL A 113 -17.11 0.87 30.56
N GLN A 114 -16.13 1.65 30.12
CA GLN A 114 -14.92 2.00 30.87
C GLN A 114 -15.20 2.94 32.05
N HIS A 115 -16.19 3.84 31.93
CA HIS A 115 -16.64 4.68 33.04
C HIS A 115 -17.61 3.93 33.97
N SER A 116 -17.59 2.59 33.94
CA SER A 116 -18.00 1.65 35.00
C SER A 116 -17.46 2.02 36.40
N SER A 117 -16.68 3.09 36.54
CA SER A 117 -16.43 3.87 37.76
C SER A 117 -17.64 3.99 38.68
N LEU A 118 -18.87 4.02 38.12
CA LEU A 118 -20.12 3.96 38.89
C LEU A 118 -20.26 2.64 39.68
N ALA A 119 -20.01 1.48 39.07
CA ALA A 119 -20.11 0.19 39.72
C ALA A 119 -19.08 0.04 40.84
N ARG A 120 -17.84 0.52 40.61
CA ARG A 120 -16.81 0.55 41.66
C ARG A 120 -17.15 1.53 42.78
N ALA A 121 -17.64 2.73 42.45
CA ALA A 121 -18.08 3.72 43.43
C ALA A 121 -19.27 3.20 44.26
N GLN A 122 -20.20 2.49 43.65
CA GLN A 122 -21.31 1.81 44.32
C GLN A 122 -20.81 0.68 45.24
N ALA A 123 -19.86 -0.14 44.78
CA ALA A 123 -19.26 -1.20 45.60
C ALA A 123 -18.50 -0.61 46.82
N GLN A 124 -17.78 0.49 46.63
CA GLN A 124 -17.10 1.20 47.71
C GLN A 124 -18.07 1.83 48.70
N LEU A 125 -19.17 2.43 48.21
CA LEU A 125 -20.24 2.96 49.05
C LEU A 125 -20.90 1.84 49.87
N ALA A 126 -21.27 0.73 49.22
CA ALA A 126 -21.88 -0.42 49.88
C ALA A 126 -20.97 -1.02 50.97
N LEU A 127 -19.65 -1.10 50.73
CA LEU A 127 -18.68 -1.53 51.72
C LEU A 127 -18.62 -0.56 52.92
N ALA A 128 -18.60 0.75 52.67
CA ALA A 128 -18.58 1.75 53.73
C ALA A 128 -19.88 1.71 54.58
N GLU A 129 -21.04 1.56 53.94
CA GLU A 129 -22.33 1.39 54.60
C GLU A 129 -22.38 0.12 55.46
N ALA A 130 -21.88 -1.00 54.93
CA ALA A 130 -21.81 -2.26 55.67
C ALA A 130 -20.89 -2.15 56.90
N GLN A 131 -19.74 -1.49 56.77
CA GLN A 131 -18.82 -1.23 57.89
C GLN A 131 -19.47 -0.36 58.97
N GLN A 132 -20.25 0.65 58.56
CA GLN A 132 -21.00 1.49 59.49
C GLN A 132 -22.08 0.68 60.24
N ALA A 133 -22.80 -0.20 59.54
CA ALA A 133 -23.80 -1.07 60.15
C ALA A 133 -23.20 -2.01 61.22
N VAL A 134 -21.99 -2.53 61.01
CA VAL A 134 -21.28 -3.31 62.03
C VAL A 134 -20.99 -2.48 63.27
N LYS A 135 -20.48 -1.24 63.11
CA LYS A 135 -20.23 -0.34 64.25
C LYS A 135 -21.51 -0.03 65.02
N ASP A 136 -22.63 0.13 64.33
CA ASP A 136 -23.92 0.41 64.94
C ASP A 136 -24.45 -0.82 65.72
N ALA A 137 -24.34 -2.01 65.13
CA ALA A 137 -24.69 -3.27 65.77
C ALA A 137 -23.80 -3.57 66.99
N GLU A 138 -22.50 -3.28 66.90
CA GLU A 138 -21.54 -3.41 68.01
C GLU A 138 -21.92 -2.50 69.19
N ARG A 139 -22.20 -1.21 68.92
CA ARG A 139 -22.69 -0.28 69.97
C ARG A 139 -23.97 -0.79 70.60
N ASN A 140 -24.90 -1.31 69.81
CA ASN A 140 -26.15 -1.87 70.33
C ASN A 140 -25.89 -3.08 71.25
N TYR A 141 -25.02 -4.00 70.82
CA TYR A 141 -24.63 -5.17 71.61
C TYR A 141 -24.04 -4.77 72.97
N TYR A 142 -23.11 -3.81 73.01
CA TYR A 142 -22.55 -3.30 74.28
C TYR A 142 -23.60 -2.60 75.16
N ASN A 143 -24.51 -1.82 74.55
CA ASN A 143 -25.56 -1.13 75.28
C ASN A 143 -26.58 -2.10 75.93
N VAL A 144 -26.87 -3.22 75.27
CA VAL A 144 -27.78 -4.26 75.75
C VAL A 144 -27.11 -5.09 76.84
N THR A 145 -25.86 -5.51 76.63
CA THR A 145 -25.11 -6.34 77.60
C THR A 145 -24.68 -5.55 78.85
N GLY A 146 -24.44 -4.24 78.73
CA GLY A 146 -24.17 -3.37 79.87
C GLY A 146 -25.40 -3.05 80.74
N LYS A 147 -26.60 -3.38 80.28
CA LYS A 147 -27.86 -3.27 81.04
C LYS A 147 -28.31 -4.66 81.48
N ARG A 148 -29.14 -4.76 82.53
CA ARG A 148 -29.82 -6.02 82.91
C ARG A 148 -30.87 -6.39 81.86
N ALA A 149 -30.43 -6.72 80.65
CA ALA A 149 -31.29 -7.15 79.56
C ALA A 149 -31.63 -8.64 79.67
N SER A 150 -32.77 -9.05 79.10
CA SER A 150 -33.14 -10.47 79.02
C SER A 150 -32.19 -11.24 78.10
N SER A 151 -32.07 -12.56 78.30
CA SER A 151 -31.27 -13.44 77.43
C SER A 151 -31.67 -13.30 75.96
N GLU A 152 -32.97 -13.24 75.69
CA GLU A 152 -33.53 -13.00 74.35
C GLU A 152 -33.04 -11.69 73.71
N THR A 153 -32.88 -10.62 74.48
CA THR A 153 -32.39 -9.35 73.93
C THR A 153 -30.91 -9.45 73.53
N ILE A 154 -30.12 -10.18 74.33
CA ILE A 154 -28.68 -10.40 74.08
C ILE A 154 -28.49 -11.28 72.84
N GLU A 155 -29.22 -12.39 72.73
CA GLU A 155 -29.19 -13.29 71.58
C GLU A 155 -29.58 -12.57 70.29
N ASN A 156 -30.62 -11.73 70.33
CA ASN A 156 -31.01 -10.91 69.18
C ASN A 156 -29.92 -9.91 68.78
N ALA A 157 -29.26 -9.27 69.75
CA ALA A 157 -28.17 -8.33 69.47
C ALA A 157 -26.95 -9.03 68.85
N GLU A 158 -26.62 -10.23 69.33
CA GLU A 158 -25.55 -11.06 68.80
C GLU A 158 -25.84 -11.52 67.36
N ALA A 159 -27.08 -11.96 67.09
CA ALA A 159 -27.52 -12.33 65.75
C ALA A 159 -27.44 -11.15 64.75
N GLN A 160 -27.82 -9.94 65.18
CA GLN A 160 -27.71 -8.73 64.35
C GLN A 160 -26.26 -8.36 64.06
N TYR A 161 -25.37 -8.49 65.04
CA TYR A 161 -23.93 -8.26 64.86
C TYR A 161 -23.32 -9.27 63.88
N ALA A 162 -23.62 -10.56 64.04
CA ALA A 162 -23.17 -11.60 63.13
C ALA A 162 -23.68 -11.39 61.68
N LEU A 163 -24.93 -10.96 61.52
CA LEU A 163 -25.49 -10.62 60.20
C LEU A 163 -24.80 -9.41 59.58
N ALA A 164 -24.50 -8.37 60.36
CA ALA A 164 -23.79 -7.19 59.88
C ALA A 164 -22.35 -7.54 59.42
N MET A 165 -21.65 -8.40 60.18
CA MET A 165 -20.33 -8.90 59.79
C MET A 165 -20.36 -9.66 58.46
N LYS A 166 -21.38 -10.51 58.26
CA LYS A 166 -21.57 -11.22 56.98
C LYS A 166 -21.77 -10.26 55.81
N ARG A 167 -22.54 -9.18 55.99
CA ARG A 167 -22.75 -8.16 54.95
C ARG A 167 -21.47 -7.43 54.58
N VAL A 168 -20.57 -7.17 55.53
CA VAL A 168 -19.24 -6.60 55.24
C VAL A 168 -18.40 -7.55 54.40
N ASP A 169 -18.38 -8.84 54.73
CA ASP A 169 -17.64 -9.85 53.95
C ASP A 169 -18.14 -9.95 52.51
N GLU A 170 -19.46 -9.95 52.31
CA GLU A 170 -20.08 -9.93 50.98
C GLU A 170 -19.73 -8.65 50.21
N ALA A 171 -19.83 -7.48 50.84
CA ALA A 171 -19.50 -6.20 50.22
C ALA A 171 -18.00 -6.08 49.90
N GLN A 172 -17.13 -6.62 50.75
CA GLN A 172 -15.68 -6.64 50.54
C GLN A 172 -15.32 -7.51 49.32
N LYS A 173 -15.92 -8.69 49.18
CA LYS A 173 -15.71 -9.56 48.01
C LYS A 173 -16.10 -8.87 46.70
N ILE A 174 -17.21 -8.14 46.70
CA ILE A 174 -17.67 -7.38 45.54
C ILE A 174 -16.66 -6.26 45.23
N TYR A 175 -16.21 -5.51 46.23
CA TYR A 175 -15.19 -4.49 46.06
C TYR A 175 -13.87 -5.06 45.51
N ASP A 176 -13.41 -6.18 46.07
CA ASP A 176 -12.16 -6.86 45.67
C ASP A 176 -12.24 -7.41 44.24
N GLN A 177 -13.42 -7.84 43.79
CA GLN A 177 -13.64 -8.22 42.39
C GLN A 177 -13.39 -7.04 41.44
N TYR A 178 -13.82 -5.84 41.78
CA TYR A 178 -13.54 -4.64 40.97
C TYR A 178 -12.09 -4.14 41.16
N ALA A 179 -11.48 -4.37 42.33
CA ALA A 179 -10.12 -3.91 42.63
C ALA A 179 -9.01 -4.81 42.03
N SER A 180 -9.28 -6.11 41.88
CA SER A 180 -8.32 -7.13 41.40
C SER A 180 -8.22 -7.22 39.87
N LEU A 181 -9.09 -6.54 39.13
CA LEU A 181 -9.01 -6.46 37.68
C LEU A 181 -7.69 -5.73 37.27
N PRO A 182 -7.01 -6.13 36.19
CA PRO A 182 -5.85 -5.42 35.66
C PRO A 182 -6.18 -3.96 35.28
N ASP A 183 -5.22 -3.04 35.40
CA ASP A 183 -5.42 -1.59 35.10
C ASP A 183 -5.88 -1.31 33.65
N ASP A 184 -5.70 -2.27 32.73
CA ASP A 184 -6.14 -2.20 31.33
C ASP A 184 -7.56 -2.76 31.10
N ASN A 185 -8.23 -3.27 32.15
CA ASN A 185 -9.55 -3.85 32.03
C ASN A 185 -10.64 -2.76 32.10
N PRO A 186 -11.51 -2.64 31.09
CA PRO A 186 -12.59 -1.65 31.06
C PRO A 186 -13.59 -1.78 32.22
N LEU A 187 -13.62 -2.90 32.95
CA LEU A 187 -14.46 -3.08 34.13
C LEU A 187 -13.82 -2.60 35.45
N LYS A 188 -12.51 -2.25 35.46
CA LYS A 188 -11.79 -1.72 36.63
C LYS A 188 -11.93 -0.19 36.79
N ALA A 189 -12.03 0.48 35.65
CA ALA A 189 -12.12 1.94 35.56
C ALA A 189 -13.51 2.40 36.00
#